data_AF-A0A9W9T701-F1
#
_entry.id   AF-A0A9W9T701-F1
#
_cell.length_a   1.000
_cell.length_b   1.000
_cell.length_c   1.000
_cell.angle_alpha   90.00
_cell.angle_beta   90.00
_cell.angle_gamma   90.00
#
_symmetry.space_group_name_H-M   'P 1'
#
loop_
_entity.id
_entity.type
_entity.pdbx_description
1 polymer ?
#
loop_
_entity_poly.entity_id
_entity_poly.type
_entity_poly.pdbx_seq_one_letter_code
_entity_poly.pdbx_strand_id
1 'polypeptide(L)'
;MSLTNCRFYEEKYPEVDSYVMVNVKQIAEMGAYVKLLEYDNIDGMILLSELSRRRIRSIQKLIRIGRNEVVIVLRVDKEKGYIDLSKRRVSPEDVVKCEERYNKSKAVHSIMRHVAEATQTPLETLYQQIAWPLDRKFGHSHDAFKLAITNPDIWNDVEFPSAPVKKELQDYISKKLTPHPTKVRADIEVTCFGYDGIDAVKEALRTAEADNTPENQIKVKLVAPPLYVLTSQCLDKNLGIKMLEAAIEKIAVKIKEANGNCSVKMAPKAVTEHDDAILAELMEKRERENQQVSGDEDDSESDADVPE
;
A
#
# COMPACT_ATOMS: atom_id res chain seq x y z
N MET A 1 8.84 -5.28 -34.93
CA MET A 1 8.73 -5.55 -33.48
C MET A 1 7.59 -4.72 -32.92
N SER A 2 6.93 -5.14 -31.83
CA SER A 2 5.90 -4.32 -31.19
C SER A 2 6.52 -3.27 -30.28
N LEU A 3 5.94 -2.07 -30.24
CA LEU A 3 6.30 -1.02 -29.29
C LEU A 3 5.54 -1.14 -27.95
N THR A 4 4.41 -1.88 -27.94
CA THR A 4 3.41 -1.78 -26.87
C THR A 4 3.34 -2.98 -25.93
N ASN A 5 3.70 -4.17 -26.40
CA ASN A 5 3.60 -5.42 -25.65
C ASN A 5 4.94 -6.15 -25.62
N CYS A 6 5.25 -6.76 -24.47
CA CYS A 6 6.33 -7.72 -24.29
C CYS A 6 6.02 -8.62 -23.08
N ARG A 7 6.47 -9.87 -23.13
CA ARG A 7 6.49 -10.83 -22.02
C ARG A 7 7.35 -10.33 -20.86
N PHE A 8 6.94 -10.66 -19.63
CA PHE A 8 7.56 -10.15 -18.41
C PHE A 8 8.86 -10.89 -18.09
N TYR A 9 8.91 -12.20 -18.36
CA TYR A 9 10.04 -13.09 -18.06
C TYR A 9 10.85 -13.45 -19.32
N GLU A 10 12.08 -13.92 -19.12
CA GLU A 10 13.00 -14.31 -20.20
C GLU A 10 12.51 -15.54 -20.99
N GLU A 11 11.73 -16.41 -20.36
CA GLU A 11 11.18 -17.59 -21.02
C GLU A 11 10.01 -17.23 -21.95
N LYS A 12 9.82 -18.01 -23.01
CA LYS A 12 8.69 -17.81 -23.95
C LYS A 12 7.40 -18.47 -23.47
N TYR A 13 7.52 -19.50 -22.64
CA TYR A 13 6.41 -20.26 -22.06
C TYR A 13 6.72 -20.50 -20.58
N PRO A 14 5.71 -20.57 -19.71
CA PRO A 14 5.90 -20.92 -18.30
C PRO A 14 6.37 -22.37 -18.11
N GLU A 15 6.95 -22.66 -16.95
CA GLU A 15 7.20 -24.04 -16.49
C GLU A 15 5.90 -24.75 -16.05
N VAL A 16 5.96 -26.08 -15.97
CA VAL A 16 4.89 -26.91 -15.41
C VAL A 16 4.81 -26.71 -13.89
N ASP A 17 3.60 -26.82 -13.33
CA ASP A 17 3.25 -26.54 -11.94
C ASP A 17 3.53 -25.08 -11.47
N SER A 18 3.85 -24.17 -12.40
CA SER A 18 3.94 -22.74 -12.11
C SER A 18 2.55 -22.07 -12.01
N TYR A 19 2.42 -21.09 -11.11
CA TYR A 19 1.23 -20.25 -10.98
C TYR A 19 1.34 -19.01 -11.86
N VAL A 20 0.29 -18.69 -12.61
CA VAL A 20 0.24 -17.56 -13.56
C VAL A 20 -1.11 -16.84 -13.52
N MET A 21 -1.08 -15.54 -13.78
CA MET A 21 -2.27 -14.69 -13.90
C MET A 21 -2.81 -14.70 -15.33
N VAL A 22 -4.06 -15.13 -15.51
CA VAL A 22 -4.71 -15.22 -16.84
C VAL A 22 -5.97 -14.35 -16.92
N ASN A 23 -6.20 -13.74 -18.09
CA ASN A 23 -7.46 -13.06 -18.40
C ASN A 23 -8.37 -13.95 -19.25
N VAL A 24 -9.66 -14.04 -18.92
CA VAL A 24 -10.58 -14.95 -19.59
C VAL A 24 -11.15 -14.33 -20.88
N LYS A 25 -10.71 -14.87 -22.02
CA LYS A 25 -11.05 -14.39 -23.38
C LYS A 25 -12.42 -14.91 -23.85
N GLN A 26 -12.68 -16.20 -23.70
CA GLN A 26 -13.92 -16.84 -24.17
C GLN A 26 -14.22 -18.11 -23.36
N ILE A 27 -15.50 -18.47 -23.25
CA ILE A 27 -15.94 -19.74 -22.67
C ILE A 27 -16.55 -20.58 -23.81
N ALA A 28 -16.15 -21.84 -23.91
CA ALA A 28 -16.65 -22.82 -24.88
C ALA A 28 -17.06 -24.12 -24.16
N GLU A 29 -17.70 -25.05 -24.88
CA GLU A 29 -18.24 -26.29 -24.28
C GLU A 29 -17.15 -27.25 -23.76
N MET A 30 -15.95 -27.21 -24.36
CA MET A 30 -14.80 -28.04 -23.95
C MET A 30 -13.87 -27.37 -22.92
N GLY A 31 -13.93 -26.04 -22.77
CA GLY A 31 -13.00 -25.30 -21.91
C GLY A 31 -13.22 -23.78 -21.91
N ALA A 32 -12.56 -23.09 -20.98
CA ALA A 32 -12.39 -21.65 -21.04
C ALA A 32 -11.06 -21.33 -21.72
N TYR A 33 -11.10 -20.52 -22.78
CA TYR A 33 -9.93 -19.96 -23.43
C TYR A 33 -9.53 -18.67 -22.71
N VAL A 34 -8.26 -18.60 -22.32
CA VAL A 34 -7.69 -17.52 -21.50
C VAL A 34 -6.39 -17.02 -22.11
N LYS A 35 -5.92 -15.85 -21.68
CA LYS A 35 -4.66 -15.24 -22.12
C LYS A 35 -3.72 -15.10 -20.93
N LEU A 36 -2.48 -15.58 -21.06
CA LEU A 36 -1.44 -15.39 -20.05
C LEU A 36 -0.92 -13.94 -20.13
N LEU A 37 -1.30 -13.11 -19.16
CA LEU A 37 -0.95 -11.67 -19.18
C LEU A 37 0.55 -11.43 -19.03
N GLU A 38 1.26 -12.34 -18.36
CA GLU A 38 2.70 -12.27 -18.11
C GLU A 38 3.55 -12.75 -19.31
N TYR A 39 2.96 -13.55 -20.20
CA TYR A 39 3.64 -14.17 -21.35
C TYR A 39 3.02 -13.68 -22.67
N ASP A 40 3.12 -12.36 -22.90
CA ASP A 40 2.70 -11.65 -24.13
C ASP A 40 1.27 -11.99 -24.65
N ASN A 41 0.35 -12.31 -23.74
CA ASN A 41 -1.04 -12.67 -24.07
C ASN A 41 -1.19 -13.95 -24.92
N ILE A 42 -0.25 -14.90 -24.81
CA ILE A 42 -0.37 -16.27 -25.34
C ILE A 42 -1.70 -16.87 -24.88
N ASP A 43 -2.43 -17.50 -25.81
CA ASP A 43 -3.70 -18.16 -25.52
C ASP A 43 -3.45 -19.53 -24.84
N GLY A 44 -4.16 -19.81 -23.76
CA GLY A 44 -4.16 -21.09 -23.03
C GLY A 44 -5.59 -21.59 -22.77
N MET A 45 -5.72 -22.84 -22.31
CA MET A 45 -7.02 -23.51 -22.13
C MET A 45 -7.19 -24.09 -20.72
N ILE A 46 -8.31 -23.79 -20.08
CA ILE A 46 -8.75 -24.42 -18.83
C ILE A 46 -9.86 -25.42 -19.14
N LEU A 47 -9.63 -26.71 -18.91
CA LEU A 47 -10.64 -27.77 -19.06
C LEU A 47 -11.73 -27.63 -17.96
N LEU A 48 -13.00 -27.94 -18.27
CA LEU A 48 -14.10 -27.86 -17.29
C LEU A 48 -13.84 -28.72 -16.03
N SER A 49 -13.21 -29.90 -16.21
CA SER A 49 -12.82 -30.82 -15.13
C SER A 49 -11.77 -30.24 -14.17
N GLU A 50 -11.04 -29.21 -14.59
CA GLU A 50 -10.00 -28.50 -13.82
C GLU A 50 -10.44 -27.07 -13.44
N LEU A 51 -11.73 -26.75 -13.59
CA LEU A 51 -12.33 -25.46 -13.23
C LEU A 51 -12.68 -25.33 -11.73
N SER A 52 -13.03 -26.43 -11.07
CA SER A 52 -13.47 -26.43 -9.66
C SER A 52 -13.35 -27.80 -8.98
N ARG A 53 -13.25 -27.81 -7.64
CA ARG A 53 -13.29 -29.04 -6.82
C ARG A 53 -14.73 -29.53 -6.53
N ARG A 54 -15.76 -28.75 -6.86
CA ARG A 54 -17.19 -29.04 -6.57
C ARG A 54 -18.01 -29.14 -7.86
N ARG A 55 -19.11 -29.92 -7.86
CA ARG A 55 -20.01 -30.07 -9.01
C ARG A 55 -20.57 -28.71 -9.44
N ILE A 56 -20.30 -28.33 -10.69
CA ILE A 56 -20.65 -27.03 -11.25
C ILE A 56 -22.16 -26.95 -11.49
N ARG A 57 -22.82 -25.89 -10.98
CA ARG A 57 -24.22 -25.56 -11.31
C ARG A 57 -24.34 -24.54 -12.46
N SER A 58 -23.37 -23.63 -12.58
CA SER A 58 -23.24 -22.70 -13.71
C SER A 58 -21.79 -22.22 -13.81
N ILE A 59 -21.23 -22.25 -15.02
CA ILE A 59 -19.84 -21.85 -15.31
C ILE A 59 -19.67 -20.32 -15.14
N GLN A 60 -20.66 -19.54 -15.57
CA GLN A 60 -20.67 -18.07 -15.53
C GLN A 60 -20.58 -17.46 -14.12
N LYS A 61 -20.83 -18.25 -13.07
CA LYS A 61 -20.63 -17.84 -11.67
C LYS A 61 -19.22 -18.11 -11.15
N LEU A 62 -18.50 -19.08 -11.73
CA LEU A 62 -17.13 -19.46 -11.34
C LEU A 62 -16.04 -18.73 -12.12
N ILE A 63 -16.35 -18.35 -13.36
CA ILE A 63 -15.50 -17.60 -14.28
C ILE A 63 -16.38 -16.61 -15.06
N ARG A 64 -15.87 -15.41 -15.32
CA ARG A 64 -16.48 -14.40 -16.21
C ARG A 64 -15.47 -13.93 -17.25
N ILE A 65 -15.93 -13.70 -18.47
CA ILE A 65 -15.15 -13.10 -19.55
C ILE A 65 -14.62 -11.72 -19.11
N GLY A 66 -13.39 -11.40 -19.48
CA GLY A 66 -12.69 -10.16 -19.14
C GLY A 66 -12.15 -10.07 -17.71
N ARG A 67 -12.42 -11.06 -16.83
CA ARG A 67 -11.80 -11.11 -15.50
C ARG A 67 -10.44 -11.79 -15.53
N ASN A 68 -9.59 -11.35 -14.61
CA ASN A 68 -8.34 -12.00 -14.25
C ASN A 68 -8.60 -13.12 -13.23
N GLU A 69 -7.86 -14.21 -13.33
CA GLU A 69 -7.94 -15.39 -12.46
C GLU A 69 -6.53 -15.97 -12.29
N VAL A 70 -6.19 -16.49 -11.10
CA VAL A 70 -4.97 -17.27 -10.89
C VAL A 70 -5.22 -18.73 -11.26
N VAL A 71 -4.29 -19.32 -12.01
CA VAL A 71 -4.30 -20.74 -12.40
C VAL A 71 -2.90 -21.34 -12.29
N ILE A 72 -2.82 -22.67 -12.20
CA ILE A 72 -1.56 -23.43 -12.31
C ILE A 72 -1.43 -24.03 -13.72
N VAL A 73 -0.20 -24.08 -14.25
CA VAL A 73 0.14 -24.72 -15.52
C VAL A 73 0.25 -26.23 -15.34
N LEU A 74 -0.56 -27.01 -16.05
CA LEU A 74 -0.49 -28.48 -16.03
C LEU A 74 0.43 -29.06 -17.10
N ARG A 75 0.46 -28.44 -18.29
CA ARG A 75 1.22 -28.93 -19.43
C ARG A 75 1.47 -27.79 -20.42
N VAL A 76 2.63 -27.83 -21.06
CA VAL A 76 3.00 -26.93 -22.16
C VAL A 76 3.41 -27.77 -23.37
N ASP A 77 2.69 -27.61 -24.48
CA ASP A 77 3.09 -28.10 -25.80
C ASP A 77 3.88 -26.98 -26.49
N LYS A 78 5.23 -27.07 -26.44
CA LYS A 78 6.14 -26.04 -26.99
C LYS A 78 6.14 -26.00 -28.52
N GLU A 79 5.64 -27.04 -29.20
CA GLU A 79 5.57 -27.11 -30.66
C GLU A 79 4.31 -26.41 -31.20
N LYS A 80 3.17 -26.60 -30.52
CA LYS A 80 1.87 -26.02 -30.93
C LYS A 80 1.50 -24.75 -30.18
N GLY A 81 2.23 -24.41 -29.11
CA GLY A 81 1.97 -23.26 -28.25
C GLY A 81 0.77 -23.44 -27.30
N TYR A 82 0.25 -24.66 -27.14
CA TYR A 82 -0.88 -24.92 -26.25
C TYR A 82 -0.42 -25.05 -24.79
N ILE A 83 -1.16 -24.40 -23.89
CA ILE A 83 -0.93 -24.43 -22.44
C ILE A 83 -2.20 -24.93 -21.77
N ASP A 84 -2.13 -26.11 -21.15
CA ASP A 84 -3.22 -26.68 -20.32
C ASP A 84 -3.12 -26.09 -18.91
N LEU A 85 -4.25 -25.57 -18.40
CA LEU A 85 -4.32 -24.80 -17.16
C LEU A 85 -5.37 -25.38 -16.19
N SER A 86 -5.14 -25.22 -14.88
CA SER A 86 -6.09 -25.60 -13.83
C SER A 86 -6.35 -24.46 -12.84
N LYS A 87 -7.63 -24.20 -12.57
CA LYS A 87 -8.07 -23.38 -11.43
C LYS A 87 -8.32 -24.24 -10.18
N ARG A 88 -8.64 -25.53 -10.38
CA ARG A 88 -9.03 -26.49 -9.35
C ARG A 88 -7.91 -26.78 -8.32
N ARG A 89 -6.64 -26.74 -8.74
CA ARG A 89 -5.50 -27.15 -7.89
C ARG A 89 -4.94 -26.02 -7.02
N VAL A 90 -5.13 -24.76 -7.40
CA VAL A 90 -4.63 -23.59 -6.66
C VAL A 90 -5.21 -23.52 -5.24
N SER A 91 -4.39 -23.16 -4.25
CA SER A 91 -4.79 -22.91 -2.85
C SER A 91 -4.94 -21.40 -2.61
N PRO A 92 -5.74 -20.94 -1.63
CA PRO A 92 -5.93 -19.49 -1.40
C PRO A 92 -4.62 -18.75 -1.06
N GLU A 93 -3.69 -19.40 -0.35
CA GLU A 93 -2.35 -18.84 -0.09
C GLU A 93 -1.53 -18.63 -1.37
N ASP A 94 -1.68 -19.53 -2.35
CA ASP A 94 -0.95 -19.48 -3.62
C ASP A 94 -1.56 -18.44 -4.57
N VAL A 95 -2.88 -18.19 -4.47
CA VAL A 95 -3.52 -17.03 -5.12
C VAL A 95 -2.86 -15.73 -4.65
N VAL A 96 -2.72 -15.52 -3.34
CA VAL A 96 -2.12 -14.28 -2.80
C VAL A 96 -0.66 -14.13 -3.25
N LYS A 97 0.17 -15.18 -3.15
CA LYS A 97 1.56 -15.16 -3.64
C LYS A 97 1.64 -14.84 -5.14
N CYS A 98 0.74 -15.40 -5.95
CA CYS A 98 0.68 -15.14 -7.38
C CYS A 98 0.18 -13.72 -7.70
N GLU A 99 -0.79 -13.19 -6.94
CA GLU A 99 -1.25 -11.80 -7.07
C GLU A 99 -0.15 -10.80 -6.68
N GLU A 100 0.62 -11.07 -5.62
CA GLU A 100 1.78 -10.26 -5.25
C GLU A 100 2.85 -10.26 -6.35
N ARG A 101 3.28 -11.44 -6.84
CA ARG A 101 4.23 -11.57 -7.96
C ARG A 101 3.70 -10.85 -9.21
N TYR A 102 2.45 -11.08 -9.59
CA TYR A 102 1.85 -10.42 -10.75
C TYR A 102 1.82 -8.90 -10.60
N ASN A 103 1.48 -8.37 -9.41
CA ASN A 103 1.47 -6.94 -9.15
C ASN A 103 2.88 -6.33 -9.18
N LYS A 104 3.90 -7.03 -8.66
CA LYS A 104 5.32 -6.64 -8.80
C LYS A 104 5.74 -6.56 -10.27
N SER A 105 5.54 -7.64 -11.05
CA SER A 105 5.87 -7.67 -12.49
C SER A 105 5.09 -6.65 -13.31
N LYS A 106 3.80 -6.43 -12.99
CA LYS A 106 2.97 -5.39 -13.62
C LYS A 106 3.45 -3.98 -13.30
N ALA A 107 3.95 -3.73 -12.09
CA ALA A 107 4.56 -2.45 -11.72
C ALA A 107 5.85 -2.19 -12.51
N VAL A 108 6.70 -3.20 -12.68
CA VAL A 108 7.89 -3.18 -13.57
C VAL A 108 7.50 -2.93 -15.02
N HIS A 109 6.49 -3.63 -15.53
CA HIS A 109 6.01 -3.45 -16.91
C HIS A 109 5.45 -2.05 -17.17
N SER A 110 4.72 -1.48 -16.21
CA SER A 110 4.26 -0.09 -16.28
C SER A 110 5.41 0.93 -16.33
N ILE A 111 6.55 0.64 -15.70
CA ILE A 111 7.76 1.47 -15.73
C ILE A 111 8.45 1.33 -17.08
N MET A 112 8.76 0.09 -17.49
CA MET A 112 9.44 -0.20 -18.75
C MET A 112 8.66 0.30 -19.98
N ARG A 113 7.33 0.22 -19.96
CA ARG A 113 6.48 0.77 -21.01
C ARG A 113 6.55 2.30 -21.08
N HIS A 114 6.54 3.00 -19.94
CA HIS A 114 6.63 4.46 -19.95
C HIS A 114 7.99 4.94 -20.48
N VAL A 115 9.08 4.28 -20.07
CA VAL A 115 10.42 4.56 -20.59
C VAL A 115 10.50 4.25 -22.09
N ALA A 116 9.94 3.13 -22.56
CA ALA A 116 9.86 2.82 -24.00
C ALA A 116 9.08 3.87 -24.80
N GLU A 117 7.95 4.35 -24.29
CA GLU A 117 7.14 5.42 -24.92
C GLU A 117 7.91 6.76 -24.95
N ALA A 118 8.64 7.10 -23.87
CA ALA A 118 9.41 8.34 -23.75
C ALA A 118 10.69 8.33 -24.62
N THR A 119 11.39 7.21 -24.74
CA THR A 119 12.66 7.09 -25.48
C THR A 119 12.53 6.49 -26.87
N GLN A 120 11.31 6.12 -27.28
CA GLN A 120 10.99 5.45 -28.56
C GLN A 120 11.78 4.13 -28.81
N THR A 121 12.31 3.51 -27.76
CA THR A 121 13.06 2.25 -27.84
C THR A 121 12.12 1.04 -27.79
N PRO A 122 12.38 -0.04 -28.53
CA PRO A 122 11.55 -1.24 -28.51
C PRO A 122 11.58 -1.91 -27.12
N LEU A 123 10.39 -2.19 -26.59
CA LEU A 123 10.20 -2.70 -25.23
C LEU A 123 10.97 -4.01 -24.95
N GLU A 124 11.05 -4.92 -25.92
CA GLU A 124 11.79 -6.18 -25.78
C GLU A 124 13.29 -5.97 -25.52
N THR A 125 13.91 -4.94 -26.11
CA THR A 125 15.34 -4.64 -25.88
C THR A 125 15.58 -4.12 -24.46
N LEU A 126 14.68 -3.29 -23.92
CA LEU A 126 14.74 -2.86 -22.51
C LEU A 126 14.59 -4.04 -21.55
N TYR A 127 13.73 -5.00 -21.86
CA TYR A 127 13.58 -6.24 -21.07
C TYR A 127 14.82 -7.12 -21.12
N GLN A 128 15.39 -7.33 -22.32
CA GLN A 128 16.61 -8.11 -22.53
C GLN A 128 17.82 -7.53 -21.76
N GLN A 129 17.98 -6.22 -21.77
CA GLN A 129 19.17 -5.55 -21.21
C GLN A 129 19.03 -5.20 -19.72
N ILE A 130 17.82 -4.87 -19.25
CA ILE A 130 17.61 -4.35 -17.89
C ILE A 130 16.80 -5.33 -17.03
N ALA A 131 15.62 -5.76 -17.49
CA ALA A 131 14.70 -6.53 -16.65
C ALA A 131 15.21 -7.94 -16.33
N TRP A 132 15.57 -8.72 -17.36
CA TRP A 132 15.96 -10.13 -17.18
C TRP A 132 17.30 -10.31 -16.45
N PRO A 133 18.35 -9.49 -16.68
CA PRO A 133 19.59 -9.57 -15.89
C PRO A 133 19.40 -9.24 -14.40
N LEU A 134 18.47 -8.33 -14.07
CA LEU A 134 18.12 -8.01 -12.68
C LEU A 134 17.25 -9.10 -12.03
N ASP A 135 16.30 -9.68 -12.76
CA ASP A 135 15.51 -10.85 -12.30
C ASP A 135 16.45 -12.01 -11.91
N ARG A 136 17.44 -12.32 -12.77
CA ARG A 136 18.45 -13.36 -12.51
C ARG A 136 19.34 -13.10 -11.29
N LYS A 137 19.63 -11.84 -10.95
CA LYS A 137 20.53 -11.47 -9.83
C LYS A 137 19.82 -11.33 -8.48
N PHE A 138 18.62 -10.77 -8.47
CA PHE A 138 17.88 -10.43 -7.24
C PHE A 138 16.63 -11.31 -7.02
N GLY A 139 16.40 -12.31 -7.87
CA GLY A 139 15.20 -13.16 -7.87
C GLY A 139 13.94 -12.46 -8.39
N HIS A 140 13.86 -11.13 -8.27
CA HIS A 140 12.82 -10.33 -8.91
C HIS A 140 13.27 -8.88 -9.18
N SER A 141 13.19 -8.48 -10.45
CA SER A 141 13.42 -7.13 -11.00
C SER A 141 12.73 -6.00 -10.23
N HIS A 142 11.51 -6.22 -9.70
CA HIS A 142 10.81 -5.23 -8.86
C HIS A 142 11.58 -4.90 -7.57
N ASP A 143 12.14 -5.92 -6.92
CA ASP A 143 12.82 -5.75 -5.64
C ASP A 143 14.23 -5.19 -5.87
N ALA A 144 14.86 -5.51 -7.01
CA ALA A 144 16.04 -4.79 -7.50
C ALA A 144 15.77 -3.30 -7.71
N PHE A 145 14.63 -2.90 -8.31
CA PHE A 145 14.28 -1.48 -8.48
C PHE A 145 14.06 -0.75 -7.15
N LYS A 146 13.56 -1.44 -6.11
CA LYS A 146 13.49 -0.86 -4.75
C LYS A 146 14.87 -0.64 -4.15
N LEU A 147 15.72 -1.67 -4.18
CA LEU A 147 17.10 -1.57 -3.68
C LEU A 147 17.90 -0.50 -4.44
N ALA A 148 17.60 -0.27 -5.73
CA ALA A 148 18.26 0.70 -6.58
C ALA A 148 17.92 2.17 -6.28
N ILE A 149 16.96 2.44 -5.37
CA ILE A 149 16.74 3.77 -4.78
C ILE A 149 17.73 4.02 -3.64
N THR A 150 18.02 2.99 -2.83
CA THR A 150 18.97 3.09 -1.70
C THR A 150 20.42 2.97 -2.17
N ASN A 151 20.71 2.04 -3.09
CA ASN A 151 22.04 1.68 -3.56
C ASN A 151 22.13 1.84 -5.10
N PRO A 152 22.64 2.97 -5.61
CA PRO A 152 22.73 3.23 -7.05
C PRO A 152 23.60 2.24 -7.84
N ASP A 153 24.50 1.51 -7.17
CA ASP A 153 25.48 0.61 -7.81
C ASP A 153 24.88 -0.59 -8.53
N ILE A 154 23.61 -0.93 -8.25
CA ILE A 154 22.85 -1.96 -8.98
C ILE A 154 22.79 -1.65 -10.49
N TRP A 155 22.90 -0.38 -10.88
CA TRP A 155 22.92 0.07 -12.27
C TRP A 155 24.32 0.08 -12.93
N ASN A 156 25.37 -0.44 -12.27
CA ASN A 156 26.72 -0.53 -12.85
C ASN A 156 26.91 -1.82 -13.65
N ASP A 157 26.20 -2.89 -13.24
CA ASP A 157 26.20 -4.22 -13.87
C ASP A 157 25.23 -4.35 -15.07
N VAL A 158 24.60 -3.24 -15.48
CA VAL A 158 23.52 -3.21 -16.48
C VAL A 158 23.95 -2.36 -17.67
N GLU A 159 24.03 -2.97 -18.85
CA GLU A 159 24.31 -2.26 -20.11
C GLU A 159 23.04 -1.55 -20.60
N PHE A 160 23.06 -0.22 -20.57
CA PHE A 160 21.94 0.60 -21.08
C PHE A 160 22.12 0.88 -22.57
N PRO A 161 21.07 0.75 -23.41
CA PRO A 161 21.17 1.03 -24.85
C PRO A 161 21.38 2.51 -25.16
N SER A 162 21.04 3.40 -24.21
CA SER A 162 21.36 4.83 -24.29
C SER A 162 21.39 5.49 -22.91
N ALA A 163 22.19 6.54 -22.77
CA ALA A 163 22.24 7.36 -21.56
C ALA A 163 20.88 7.99 -21.14
N PRO A 164 20.02 8.53 -22.04
CA PRO A 164 18.71 9.03 -21.64
C PRO A 164 17.79 7.95 -21.06
N VAL A 165 17.83 6.70 -21.56
CA VAL A 165 17.08 5.58 -20.95
C VAL A 165 17.45 5.39 -19.48
N LYS A 166 18.75 5.44 -19.13
CA LYS A 166 19.19 5.32 -17.72
C LYS A 166 18.61 6.43 -16.85
N LYS A 167 18.68 7.68 -17.32
CA LYS A 167 18.21 8.85 -16.56
C LYS A 167 16.69 8.84 -16.39
N GLU A 168 15.93 8.59 -17.45
CA GLU A 168 14.46 8.57 -17.42
C GLU A 168 13.95 7.42 -16.55
N LEU A 169 14.57 6.23 -16.64
CA LEU A 169 14.26 5.10 -15.78
C LEU A 169 14.52 5.40 -14.30
N GLN A 170 15.65 6.03 -13.96
CA GLN A 170 15.97 6.39 -12.58
C GLN A 170 15.01 7.46 -12.02
N ASP A 171 14.69 8.50 -12.80
CA ASP A 171 13.74 9.54 -12.40
C ASP A 171 12.33 8.94 -12.20
N TYR A 172 11.85 8.13 -13.14
CA TYR A 172 10.53 7.50 -13.04
C TYR A 172 10.44 6.43 -11.94
N ILE A 173 11.51 5.64 -11.69
CA ILE A 173 11.58 4.75 -10.53
C ILE A 173 11.53 5.56 -9.24
N SER A 174 12.29 6.65 -9.12
CA SER A 174 12.25 7.48 -7.91
C SER A 174 10.85 8.06 -7.67
N LYS A 175 10.19 8.59 -8.70
CA LYS A 175 8.82 9.13 -8.62
C LYS A 175 7.75 8.09 -8.29
N LYS A 176 7.94 6.81 -8.65
CA LYS A 176 6.90 5.77 -8.58
C LYS A 176 7.12 4.67 -7.53
N LEU A 177 8.35 4.49 -7.05
CA LEU A 177 8.72 3.49 -6.03
C LEU A 177 9.25 4.09 -4.72
N THR A 178 9.58 5.39 -4.66
CA THR A 178 9.88 6.03 -3.36
C THR A 178 8.65 5.92 -2.46
N PRO A 179 8.77 5.43 -1.22
CA PRO A 179 7.64 5.37 -0.31
C PRO A 179 7.14 6.79 -0.02
N HIS A 180 5.88 7.07 -0.36
CA HIS A 180 5.24 8.30 0.11
C HIS A 180 5.25 8.33 1.64
N PRO A 181 5.55 9.48 2.28
CA PRO A 181 5.66 9.58 3.73
C PRO A 181 4.35 9.15 4.38
N THR A 182 4.40 8.02 5.08
CA THR A 182 3.24 7.45 5.77
C THR A 182 3.03 8.22 7.07
N LYS A 183 1.80 8.70 7.29
CA LYS A 183 1.41 9.24 8.59
C LYS A 183 1.34 8.10 9.59
N VAL A 184 1.93 8.29 10.77
CA VAL A 184 1.78 7.40 11.93
C VAL A 184 1.10 8.20 13.02
N ARG A 185 0.08 7.63 13.66
CA ARG A 185 -0.74 8.32 14.68
C ARG A 185 -0.85 7.48 15.94
N ALA A 186 -0.77 8.14 17.09
CA ALA A 186 -1.17 7.60 18.38
C ALA A 186 -2.17 8.52 19.07
N ASP A 187 -3.11 7.95 19.82
CA ASP A 187 -4.09 8.70 20.61
C ASP A 187 -3.78 8.48 22.09
N ILE A 188 -3.52 9.56 22.81
CA ILE A 188 -3.25 9.54 24.26
C ILE A 188 -4.27 10.39 25.01
N GLU A 189 -4.61 9.92 26.20
CA GLU A 189 -5.39 10.63 27.19
C GLU A 189 -4.44 11.12 28.28
N VAL A 190 -4.39 12.44 28.46
CA VAL A 190 -3.48 13.10 29.40
C VAL A 190 -4.31 13.87 30.41
N THR A 191 -4.17 13.51 31.68
CA THR A 191 -4.85 14.14 32.81
C THR A 191 -3.83 14.60 33.84
N CYS A 192 -4.00 15.80 34.37
CA CYS A 192 -3.21 16.30 35.49
C CYS A 192 -4.12 17.16 36.37
N PHE A 193 -4.17 16.83 37.68
CA PHE A 193 -5.05 17.49 38.66
C PHE A 193 -4.29 18.41 39.61
N GLY A 194 -2.98 18.61 39.39
CA GLY A 194 -2.18 19.60 40.10
C GLY A 194 -2.52 21.04 39.68
N TYR A 195 -2.19 22.00 40.54
CA TYR A 195 -2.48 23.43 40.33
C TYR A 195 -1.86 23.96 39.01
N ASP A 196 -0.60 23.64 38.75
CA ASP A 196 0.10 23.97 37.50
C ASP A 196 -0.08 22.90 36.39
N GLY A 197 -1.08 22.03 36.53
CA GLY A 197 -1.25 20.83 35.70
C GLY A 197 -1.39 21.12 34.20
N ILE A 198 -1.97 22.26 33.84
CA ILE A 198 -2.08 22.71 32.44
C ILE A 198 -0.69 22.96 31.83
N ASP A 199 0.24 23.55 32.58
CA ASP A 199 1.57 23.90 32.08
C ASP A 199 2.52 22.71 32.12
N ALA A 200 2.39 21.83 33.11
CA ALA A 200 3.04 20.51 33.10
C ALA A 200 2.67 19.68 31.86
N VAL A 201 1.40 19.69 31.46
CA VAL A 201 0.94 19.02 30.23
C VAL A 201 1.50 19.70 28.98
N LYS A 202 1.50 21.04 28.89
CA LYS A 202 2.14 21.76 27.76
C LYS A 202 3.63 21.43 27.65
N GLU A 203 4.35 21.36 28.77
CA GLU A 203 5.79 21.06 28.75
C GLU A 203 6.07 19.61 28.35
N ALA A 204 5.30 18.65 28.88
CA ALA A 204 5.40 17.24 28.47
C ALA A 204 5.19 17.08 26.95
N LEU A 205 4.13 17.68 26.40
CA LEU A 205 3.84 17.62 24.96
C LEU A 205 4.92 18.33 24.13
N ARG A 206 5.45 19.47 24.59
CA ARG A 206 6.60 20.14 23.94
C ARG A 206 7.86 19.28 23.89
N THR A 207 8.10 18.39 24.86
CA THR A 207 9.27 17.49 24.77
C THR A 207 9.16 16.46 23.65
N ALA A 208 7.95 16.02 23.27
CA ALA A 208 7.76 15.17 22.09
C ALA A 208 7.98 15.93 20.77
N GLU A 209 7.75 17.25 20.74
CA GLU A 209 8.06 18.10 19.59
C GLU A 209 9.53 18.55 19.56
N ALA A 210 10.28 18.38 20.65
CA ALA A 210 11.71 18.69 20.73
C ALA A 210 12.61 17.58 20.13
N ASP A 211 12.13 16.33 20.07
CA ASP A 211 12.81 15.20 19.41
C ASP A 211 12.70 15.22 17.87
N ASN A 212 12.17 16.30 17.29
CA ASN A 212 11.89 16.41 15.87
C ASN A 212 13.17 16.41 15.02
N THR A 213 13.26 15.44 14.10
CA THR A 213 14.29 15.39 13.05
C THR A 213 13.77 16.10 11.79
N PRO A 214 14.64 16.55 10.87
CA PRO A 214 14.17 17.21 9.64
C PRO A 214 13.29 16.32 8.75
N GLU A 215 13.43 14.98 8.84
CA GLU A 215 12.63 14.01 8.09
C GLU A 215 11.37 13.56 8.84
N ASN A 216 11.46 13.33 10.17
CA ASN A 216 10.33 12.91 11.00
C ASN A 216 9.89 14.02 11.96
N GLN A 217 8.83 14.75 11.58
CA GLN A 217 8.17 15.75 12.42
C GLN A 217 6.94 15.17 13.11
N ILE A 218 7.01 15.01 14.43
CA ILE A 218 5.88 14.82 15.35
C ILE A 218 5.17 16.17 15.53
N LYS A 219 3.84 16.14 15.45
CA LYS A 219 2.95 17.28 15.70
C LYS A 219 1.84 16.84 16.63
N VAL A 220 1.65 17.54 17.74
CA VAL A 220 0.56 17.25 18.68
C VAL A 220 -0.68 18.07 18.35
N LYS A 221 -1.86 17.45 18.41
CA LYS A 221 -3.16 18.14 18.36
C LYS A 221 -4.01 17.76 19.58
N LEU A 222 -4.70 18.75 20.14
CA LEU A 222 -5.84 18.52 21.02
C LEU A 222 -7.06 18.14 20.14
N VAL A 223 -7.86 17.17 20.56
CA VAL A 223 -9.17 16.88 19.93
C VAL A 223 -10.30 17.38 20.84
N ALA A 224 -10.25 17.01 22.11
CA ALA A 224 -11.06 17.56 23.19
C ALA A 224 -10.38 17.13 24.50
N PRO A 225 -10.24 17.98 25.54
CA PRO A 225 -9.64 17.55 26.81
C PRO A 225 -10.41 16.34 27.38
N PRO A 226 -9.75 15.28 27.90
CA PRO A 226 -8.30 15.05 28.05
C PRO A 226 -7.60 14.31 26.87
N LEU A 227 -8.22 14.22 25.69
CA LEU A 227 -7.73 13.47 24.52
C LEU A 227 -6.84 14.31 23.58
N TYR A 228 -5.63 13.82 23.35
CA TYR A 228 -4.63 14.37 22.44
C TYR A 228 -4.25 13.33 21.38
N VAL A 229 -3.94 13.81 20.18
CA VAL A 229 -3.50 13.00 19.04
C VAL A 229 -2.11 13.43 18.63
N LEU A 230 -1.18 12.48 18.59
CA LEU A 230 0.17 12.68 18.06
C LEU A 230 0.21 12.14 16.65
N THR A 231 0.56 13.00 15.68
CA THR A 231 0.75 12.60 14.29
C THR A 231 2.19 12.87 13.87
N SER A 232 2.88 11.84 13.40
CA SER A 232 4.19 11.96 12.76
C SER A 232 4.11 11.62 11.28
N GLN A 233 4.97 12.21 10.46
CA GLN A 233 5.16 11.82 9.06
C GLN A 233 6.52 11.13 8.94
N CYS A 234 6.55 9.90 8.42
CA CYS A 234 7.77 9.11 8.30
C CYS A 234 7.80 8.34 6.97
N LEU A 235 8.98 8.21 6.36
CA LEU A 235 9.17 7.33 5.20
C LEU A 235 9.02 5.85 5.62
N ASP A 236 9.63 5.49 6.75
CA ASP A 236 9.58 4.13 7.32
C ASP A 236 8.57 4.00 8.47
N LYS A 237 7.58 3.12 8.27
CA LYS A 237 6.51 2.85 9.24
C LYS A 237 7.09 2.34 10.58
N ASN A 238 8.08 1.45 10.52
CA ASN A 238 8.67 0.82 11.71
C ASN A 238 9.53 1.78 12.55
N LEU A 239 10.12 2.81 11.92
CA LEU A 239 10.85 3.86 12.63
C LEU A 239 9.89 4.88 13.23
N GLY A 240 8.86 5.29 12.47
CA GLY A 240 7.84 6.23 12.96
C GLY A 240 7.05 5.71 14.16
N ILE A 241 6.73 4.41 14.19
CA ILE A 241 6.10 3.75 15.36
C ILE A 241 7.01 3.87 16.59
N LYS A 242 8.28 3.46 16.49
CA LYS A 242 9.24 3.50 17.60
C LYS A 242 9.52 4.91 18.12
N MET A 243 9.58 5.91 17.23
CA MET A 243 9.74 7.32 17.65
C MET A 243 8.51 7.82 18.43
N LEU A 244 7.30 7.44 18.03
CA LEU A 244 6.09 7.78 18.78
C LEU A 244 5.99 7.02 20.11
N GLU A 245 6.41 5.75 20.17
CA GLU A 245 6.50 4.99 21.43
C GLU A 245 7.44 5.70 22.42
N ALA A 246 8.66 6.04 22.00
CA ALA A 246 9.62 6.76 22.83
C ALA A 246 9.14 8.16 23.27
N ALA A 247 8.41 8.87 22.39
CA ALA A 247 7.81 10.16 22.72
C ALA A 247 6.69 10.02 23.77
N ILE A 248 5.85 8.98 23.66
CA ILE A 248 4.79 8.67 24.63
C ILE A 248 5.41 8.27 25.99
N GLU A 249 6.50 7.52 26.01
CA GLU A 249 7.23 7.21 27.26
C GLU A 249 7.77 8.47 27.94
N LYS A 250 8.42 9.38 27.19
CA LYS A 250 8.89 10.67 27.72
C LYS A 250 7.75 11.53 28.29
N ILE A 251 6.64 11.64 27.55
CA ILE A 251 5.41 12.30 28.00
C ILE A 251 4.90 11.68 29.31
N ALA A 252 4.84 10.34 29.37
CA ALA A 252 4.34 9.62 30.54
C ALA A 252 5.26 9.72 31.77
N VAL A 253 6.57 9.92 31.61
CA VAL A 253 7.50 10.22 32.72
C VAL A 253 7.21 11.62 33.27
N LYS A 254 7.22 12.66 32.42
CA LYS A 254 6.97 14.04 32.87
C LYS A 254 5.60 14.25 33.51
N ILE A 255 4.56 13.58 32.98
CA ILE A 255 3.22 13.64 33.57
C ILE A 255 3.19 13.00 34.97
N LYS A 256 3.94 11.91 35.21
CA LYS A 256 4.04 11.29 36.54
C LYS A 256 4.78 12.15 37.55
N GLU A 257 5.83 12.86 37.13
CA GLU A 257 6.55 13.85 37.96
C GLU A 257 5.60 14.97 38.44
N ALA A 258 4.59 15.32 37.63
CA ALA A 258 3.56 16.31 37.95
C ALA A 258 2.31 15.74 38.67
N ASN A 259 2.33 14.49 39.17
CA ASN A 259 1.17 13.77 39.73
C ASN A 259 -0.04 13.63 38.77
N GLY A 260 0.20 13.65 37.47
CA GLY A 260 -0.81 13.32 36.45
C GLY A 260 -0.81 11.85 36.04
N ASN A 261 -1.72 11.50 35.13
CA ASN A 261 -1.84 10.19 34.52
C ASN A 261 -1.92 10.29 32.98
N CYS A 262 -1.31 9.33 32.29
CA CYS A 262 -1.26 9.23 30.83
C CYS A 262 -1.71 7.83 30.41
N SER A 263 -2.80 7.71 29.65
CA SER A 263 -3.31 6.44 29.13
C SER A 263 -3.31 6.44 27.60
N VAL A 264 -2.84 5.36 26.96
CA VAL A 264 -2.80 5.25 25.50
C VAL A 264 -4.12 4.63 25.02
N LYS A 265 -4.94 5.39 24.31
CA LYS A 265 -6.21 4.90 23.72
C LYS A 265 -5.97 4.15 22.42
N MET A 266 -5.03 4.63 21.60
CA MET A 266 -4.58 3.97 20.37
C MET A 266 -3.06 4.00 20.31
N ALA A 267 -2.44 2.82 20.34
CA ALA A 267 -1.00 2.67 20.13
C ALA A 267 -0.59 3.15 18.73
N PRO A 268 0.66 3.64 18.55
CA PRO A 268 1.11 4.21 17.28
C PRO A 268 0.90 3.27 16.09
N LYS A 269 0.04 3.69 15.16
CA LYS A 269 -0.40 2.92 13.99
C LYS A 269 -0.20 3.74 12.73
N ALA A 270 0.23 3.10 11.64
CA ALA A 270 0.23 3.71 10.31
C ALA A 270 -1.22 4.01 9.86
N VAL A 271 -1.45 5.25 9.44
CA VAL A 271 -2.78 5.84 9.14
C VAL A 271 -3.05 5.75 7.65
N THR A 272 -4.28 5.42 7.26
CA THR A 272 -4.76 5.56 5.87
C THR A 272 -5.52 6.88 5.69
N GLU A 273 -5.69 7.33 4.45
CA GLU A 273 -6.49 8.54 4.14
C GLU A 273 -7.93 8.45 4.68
N HIS A 274 -8.46 7.23 4.82
CA HIS A 274 -9.77 6.97 5.42
C HIS A 274 -9.78 7.18 6.95
N ASP A 275 -8.76 6.69 7.66
CA ASP A 275 -8.60 6.93 9.11
C ASP A 275 -8.39 8.43 9.43
N ASP A 276 -7.71 9.16 8.53
CA ASP A 276 -7.51 10.62 8.59
C ASP A 276 -8.83 11.39 8.39
N ALA A 277 -9.66 10.96 7.44
CA ALA A 277 -10.97 11.57 7.18
C ALA A 277 -11.94 11.39 8.36
N ILE A 278 -11.97 10.18 8.96
CA ILE A 278 -12.77 9.90 10.17
C ILE A 278 -12.31 10.79 11.35
N LEU A 279 -11.01 11.06 11.48
CA LEU A 279 -10.51 11.99 12.51
C LEU A 279 -10.94 13.43 12.22
N ALA A 280 -10.91 13.88 10.97
CA ALA A 280 -11.33 15.23 10.59
C ALA A 280 -12.82 15.47 10.93
N GLU A 281 -13.70 14.54 10.57
CA GLU A 281 -15.13 14.59 10.91
C GLU A 281 -15.36 14.58 12.44
N LEU A 282 -14.58 13.77 13.18
CA LEU A 282 -14.67 13.71 14.65
C LEU A 282 -14.17 14.98 15.32
N MET A 283 -13.12 15.62 14.81
CA MET A 283 -12.64 16.93 15.29
C MET A 283 -13.67 18.02 14.99
N GLU A 284 -14.16 18.12 13.75
CA GLU A 284 -15.18 19.11 13.36
C GLU A 284 -16.47 18.97 14.21
N LYS A 285 -16.90 17.73 14.48
CA LYS A 285 -18.03 17.46 15.37
C LYS A 285 -17.76 17.93 16.80
N ARG A 286 -16.55 17.70 17.35
CA ARG A 286 -16.18 18.15 18.70
C ARG A 286 -16.02 19.66 18.80
N GLU A 287 -15.48 20.31 17.78
CA GLU A 287 -15.43 21.78 17.68
C GLU A 287 -16.84 22.37 17.65
N ARG A 288 -17.76 21.78 16.87
CA ARG A 288 -19.18 22.18 16.82
C ARG A 288 -19.90 21.96 18.15
N GLU A 289 -19.70 20.82 18.81
CA GLU A 289 -20.25 20.53 20.14
C GLU A 289 -19.74 21.55 21.19
N ASN A 290 -18.46 21.92 21.15
CA ASN A 290 -17.88 22.93 22.05
C ASN A 290 -18.38 24.36 21.74
N GLN A 291 -18.60 24.71 20.47
CA GLN A 291 -19.08 26.05 20.05
C GLN A 291 -20.54 26.31 20.41
N GLN A 292 -21.35 25.26 20.62
CA GLN A 292 -22.78 25.40 20.90
C GLN A 292 -23.12 25.62 22.38
N VAL A 293 -22.14 25.49 23.30
CA VAL A 293 -22.35 25.69 24.74
C VAL A 293 -21.90 27.10 25.16
N SER A 294 -22.59 28.12 24.64
CA SER A 294 -22.50 29.51 25.10
C SER A 294 -23.67 29.81 26.03
N GLY A 295 -23.57 29.40 27.30
CA GLY A 295 -24.65 29.56 28.28
C GLY A 295 -24.69 30.96 28.90
N ASP A 296 -25.34 31.90 28.20
CA ASP A 296 -25.77 33.21 28.72
C ASP A 296 -27.08 33.64 28.00
N GLU A 297 -28.18 32.94 28.31
CA GLU A 297 -29.52 33.54 28.29
C GLU A 297 -30.15 33.26 29.67
N ASP A 298 -30.16 34.29 30.53
CA ASP A 298 -30.75 34.25 31.86
C ASP A 298 -32.29 34.23 31.76
N ASP A 299 -32.89 33.04 31.68
CA ASP A 299 -34.33 32.82 31.90
C ASP A 299 -34.70 33.02 33.38
N SER A 300 -34.48 34.24 33.87
CA SER A 300 -35.01 34.75 35.13
C SER A 300 -36.38 35.43 34.89
N GLU A 301 -37.34 34.68 34.35
CA GLU A 301 -38.74 35.14 34.34
C GLU A 301 -39.18 35.45 35.78
N SER A 302 -39.53 36.71 36.04
CA SER A 302 -39.89 37.18 37.37
C SER A 302 -41.36 36.88 37.66
N ASP A 303 -41.64 35.78 38.37
CA ASP A 303 -42.96 35.49 38.95
C ASP A 303 -43.41 36.64 39.87
N ALA A 304 -44.34 37.48 39.39
CA ALA A 304 -44.70 38.75 40.02
C ALA A 304 -46.17 39.21 39.81
N ASP A 305 -47.14 38.29 39.89
CA ASP A 305 -48.60 38.52 40.06
C ASP A 305 -49.19 37.18 40.64
N VAL A 306 -50.31 36.99 41.34
CA VAL A 306 -51.59 37.68 41.64
C VAL A 306 -52.01 37.22 43.07
N PRO A 307 -52.78 37.95 43.93
CA PRO A 307 -53.32 39.33 43.88
C PRO A 307 -52.95 40.20 45.12
N GLU A 308 -53.60 41.35 45.28
CA GLU A 308 -54.47 41.60 46.46
C GLU A 308 -55.89 41.96 45.99
#